data_AF-A0A7C0U0S6-F1
#
_entry.id   AF-A0A7C0U0S6-F1
#
_cell.length_a   1.000
_cell.length_b   1.000
_cell.length_c   1.000
_cell.angle_alpha   90.00
_cell.angle_beta   90.00
_cell.angle_gamma   90.00
#
_symmetry.space_group_name_H-M   'P 1'
#
loop_
_entity.id
_entity.type
_entity.pdbx_description
1 polymer ?
#
loop_
_entity_poly.entity_id
_entity_poly.type
_entity_poly.pdbx_seq_one_letter_code
_entity_poly.pdbx_strand_id
1 'polypeptide(L)'
;MPFRKRRVYMDYASTTPVDPKVIKAMLPYFDKKFGNTMSPHEWGMEARETLETAREEIASLLGAAPNEIIFTSSATESNNLAIKGVAFANKERGKHIITSKIEHLSVLEPCRWLERNGF
;
A
#
# COMPACT_ATOMS: atom_id res chain seq x y z
N MET A 1 16.59 -32.42 -30.94
CA MET A 1 15.60 -31.59 -30.21
C MET A 1 16.28 -30.28 -29.81
N PRO A 2 15.72 -29.10 -30.11
CA PRO A 2 16.33 -27.85 -29.68
C PRO A 2 16.24 -27.74 -28.15
N PHE A 3 17.35 -27.40 -27.50
CA PHE A 3 17.39 -27.14 -26.07
C PHE A 3 16.44 -25.97 -25.73
N ARG A 4 15.33 -26.26 -25.05
CA ARG A 4 14.40 -25.23 -24.59
C ARG A 4 15.05 -24.51 -23.40
N LYS A 5 15.52 -23.27 -23.60
CA LYS A 5 16.14 -22.45 -22.56
C LYS A 5 15.13 -22.23 -21.42
N ARG A 6 15.40 -22.79 -20.23
CA ARG A 6 14.57 -22.59 -19.03
C ARG A 6 14.65 -21.13 -18.60
N ARG A 7 13.51 -20.45 -18.50
CA ARG A 7 13.43 -19.13 -17.86
C ARG A 7 13.39 -19.34 -16.35
N VAL A 8 14.29 -18.66 -15.64
CA VAL A 8 14.35 -18.65 -14.18
C VAL A 8 14.25 -17.19 -13.73
N TYR A 9 13.38 -16.93 -12.76
CA TYR A 9 13.19 -15.59 -12.19
C TYR A 9 13.83 -15.57 -10.81
N MET A 10 14.83 -14.71 -10.61
CA MET A 10 15.59 -14.57 -9.35
C MET A 10 15.57 -13.12 -8.84
N ASP A 11 14.47 -12.39 -9.11
CA ASP A 11 14.33 -10.96 -8.80
C ASP A 11 13.05 -10.68 -7.98
N TYR A 12 12.79 -11.53 -6.97
CA TYR A 12 11.61 -11.39 -6.09
C TYR A 12 11.67 -10.18 -5.16
N ALA A 13 12.85 -9.56 -5.00
CA ALA A 13 12.97 -8.29 -4.29
C ALA A 13 12.28 -7.13 -5.03
N SER A 14 12.21 -7.19 -6.37
CA SER A 14 11.58 -6.15 -7.19
C SER A 14 10.07 -6.34 -7.33
N THR A 15 9.61 -7.58 -7.53
CA THR A 15 8.18 -7.95 -7.54
C THR A 15 8.02 -9.48 -7.48
N THR A 16 6.82 -9.94 -7.16
CA THR A 16 6.48 -11.37 -7.06
C THR A 16 5.29 -11.72 -7.96
N PRO A 17 5.23 -12.95 -8.51
CA PRO A 17 4.03 -13.42 -9.17
C PRO A 17 2.89 -13.50 -8.13
N VAL A 18 1.70 -13.04 -8.50
CA VAL A 18 0.53 -13.13 -7.64
C VAL A 18 0.19 -14.60 -7.39
N ASP A 19 -0.02 -14.99 -6.13
CA ASP A 19 -0.43 -16.34 -5.79
C ASP A 19 -1.77 -16.67 -6.50
N PRO A 20 -1.93 -17.83 -7.16
CA PRO A 20 -3.18 -18.22 -7.79
C PRO A 20 -4.42 -18.15 -6.89
N LYS A 21 -4.26 -18.36 -5.58
CA LYS A 21 -5.33 -18.21 -4.59
C LYS A 21 -5.77 -16.76 -4.44
N VAL A 22 -4.82 -15.81 -4.48
CA VAL A 22 -5.11 -14.37 -4.46
C VAL A 22 -5.84 -13.96 -5.73
N ILE A 23 -5.40 -14.42 -6.91
CA ILE A 23 -6.12 -14.17 -8.17
C ILE A 23 -7.57 -14.68 -8.06
N LYS A 24 -7.76 -15.92 -7.61
CA LYS A 24 -9.10 -16.50 -7.45
C LYS A 24 -9.98 -15.71 -6.49
N ALA A 25 -9.42 -15.21 -5.39
CA ALA A 25 -10.14 -14.38 -4.43
C ALA A 25 -10.53 -13.01 -5.03
N MET A 26 -9.67 -12.42 -5.87
CA MET A 26 -9.91 -11.11 -6.48
C MET A 26 -10.89 -11.11 -7.66
N LEU A 27 -10.92 -12.18 -8.46
CA LEU A 27 -11.70 -12.25 -9.70
C LEU A 27 -13.19 -11.84 -9.56
N PRO A 28 -13.94 -12.26 -8.52
CA PRO A 28 -15.34 -11.89 -8.39
C PRO A 28 -15.61 -10.38 -8.29
N TYR A 29 -14.63 -9.58 -7.86
CA TYR A 29 -14.79 -8.13 -7.70
C TYR A 29 -14.70 -7.36 -9.03
N PHE A 30 -14.37 -8.03 -10.13
CA PHE A 30 -14.34 -7.44 -11.47
C PHE A 30 -15.67 -7.59 -12.23
N ASP A 31 -16.51 -8.56 -11.88
CA ASP A 31 -17.74 -8.87 -12.62
C ASP A 31 -19.00 -8.99 -11.74
N LYS A 32 -18.93 -9.75 -10.65
CA LYS A 32 -20.09 -10.13 -9.83
C LYS A 32 -20.26 -9.23 -8.62
N LYS A 33 -19.17 -8.83 -7.97
CA LYS A 33 -19.13 -8.05 -6.73
C LYS A 33 -18.53 -6.66 -6.97
N PHE A 34 -19.11 -5.92 -7.90
CA PHE A 34 -18.60 -4.63 -8.40
C PHE A 34 -19.12 -3.41 -7.63
N GLY A 35 -19.77 -3.62 -6.49
CA GLY A 35 -20.41 -2.56 -5.72
C GLY A 35 -19.43 -1.49 -5.24
N ASN A 36 -19.91 -0.23 -5.19
CA ASN A 36 -19.17 0.87 -4.59
C ASN A 36 -19.38 0.87 -3.07
N THR A 37 -18.31 0.87 -2.27
CA THR A 37 -18.35 0.84 -0.79
C THR A 37 -19.09 2.02 -0.16
N MET A 38 -19.27 3.12 -0.91
CA MET A 38 -20.00 4.30 -0.47
C MET A 38 -21.52 4.21 -0.72
N SER A 39 -21.98 3.21 -1.46
CA SER A 39 -23.40 3.03 -1.76
C SER A 39 -24.13 2.36 -0.60
N PRO A 40 -25.33 2.86 -0.20
CA PRO A 40 -26.09 2.31 0.93
C PRO A 40 -26.91 1.06 0.57
N HIS A 41 -27.00 0.69 -0.71
CA HIS A 41 -27.74 -0.50 -1.16
C HIS A 41 -26.90 -1.77 -0.99
N GLU A 42 -27.54 -2.93 -1.14
CA GLU A 42 -26.95 -4.26 -0.90
C GLU A 42 -25.57 -4.47 -1.54
N TRP A 43 -25.41 -4.14 -2.82
CA TRP A 43 -24.11 -4.24 -3.50
C TRP A 43 -22.99 -3.42 -2.85
N GLY A 44 -23.30 -2.23 -2.33
CA GLY A 44 -22.32 -1.38 -1.66
C GLY A 44 -22.03 -1.84 -0.24
N MET A 45 -23.05 -2.33 0.47
CA MET A 45 -22.88 -2.93 1.79
C MET A 45 -21.99 -4.18 1.73
N GLU A 46 -22.18 -5.07 0.75
CA GLU A 46 -21.34 -6.25 0.53
C GLU A 46 -19.88 -5.86 0.23
N ALA A 47 -19.68 -4.85 -0.62
CA ALA A 47 -18.34 -4.35 -0.93
C ALA A 47 -17.65 -3.74 0.30
N ARG A 48 -18.40 -3.00 1.12
CA ARG A 48 -17.90 -2.41 2.37
C ARG A 48 -17.52 -3.48 3.38
N GLU A 49 -18.36 -4.49 3.58
CA GLU A 49 -18.08 -5.62 4.47
C GLU A 49 -16.80 -6.34 4.06
N THR A 50 -16.64 -6.63 2.76
CA THR A 50 -15.41 -7.22 2.22
C THR A 50 -14.17 -6.38 2.56
N LEU A 51 -14.24 -5.06 2.36
CA LEU A 51 -13.12 -4.16 2.61
C LEU A 51 -12.74 -4.13 4.09
N GLU A 52 -13.73 -4.11 4.99
CA GLU A 52 -13.48 -4.11 6.43
C GLU A 52 -12.94 -5.46 6.92
N THR A 53 -13.43 -6.60 6.40
CA THR A 53 -12.81 -7.90 6.69
C THR A 53 -11.34 -7.94 6.27
N ALA A 54 -11.01 -7.47 5.06
CA ALA A 54 -9.61 -7.39 4.61
C ALA A 54 -8.77 -6.47 5.51
N ARG A 55 -9.36 -5.36 6.00
CA ARG A 55 -8.69 -4.44 6.95
C ARG A 55 -8.38 -5.14 8.27
N GLU A 56 -9.33 -5.88 8.84
CA GLU A 56 -9.17 -6.64 10.08
C GLU A 56 -8.10 -7.73 9.96
N GLU A 57 -8.09 -8.47 8.85
CA GLU A 57 -7.08 -9.50 8.58
C GLU A 57 -5.66 -8.90 8.53
N ILE A 58 -5.49 -7.78 7.81
CA ILE A 58 -4.20 -7.08 7.73
C ILE A 58 -3.79 -6.52 9.08
N ALA A 59 -4.72 -5.90 9.82
CA ALA A 59 -4.46 -5.35 11.15
C ALA A 59 -3.99 -6.44 12.12
N SER A 60 -4.68 -7.59 12.13
CA SER A 60 -4.31 -8.76 12.92
C SER A 60 -2.91 -9.28 12.57
N LEU A 61 -2.59 -9.40 11.28
CA LEU A 61 -1.27 -9.83 10.81
C LEU A 61 -0.14 -8.89 11.29
N LEU A 62 -0.42 -7.59 11.35
CA LEU A 62 0.55 -6.56 11.73
C LEU A 62 0.57 -6.25 13.24
N GLY A 63 -0.38 -6.77 14.02
CA GLY A 63 -0.55 -6.43 15.44
C GLY A 63 -1.04 -4.99 15.68
N ALA A 64 -1.82 -4.45 14.74
CA ALA A 64 -2.38 -3.09 14.78
C ALA A 64 -3.91 -3.12 15.02
N ALA A 65 -4.49 -1.96 15.36
CA ALA A 65 -5.94 -1.81 15.35
C ALA A 65 -6.46 -1.58 13.92
N PRO A 66 -7.67 -2.06 13.55
CA PRO A 66 -8.19 -1.89 12.19
C PRO A 66 -8.21 -0.44 11.70
N ASN A 67 -8.54 0.51 12.58
CA ASN A 67 -8.59 1.94 12.25
C ASN A 67 -7.20 2.58 12.00
N GLU A 68 -6.10 1.87 12.26
CA GLU A 68 -4.74 2.29 11.91
C GLU A 68 -4.35 1.88 10.47
N ILE A 69 -5.13 1.00 9.84
CA ILE A 69 -4.84 0.52 8.49
C ILE A 69 -5.50 1.46 7.46
N ILE A 70 -4.66 2.17 6.71
CA ILE A 70 -5.08 3.00 5.57
C ILE A 70 -4.65 2.31 4.27
N PHE A 71 -5.60 2.00 3.40
CA PHE A 71 -5.31 1.47 2.07
C PHE A 71 -4.79 2.59 1.16
N THR A 72 -3.63 2.38 0.57
CA THR A 72 -3.03 3.24 -0.46
C THR A 72 -2.80 2.44 -1.74
N SER A 73 -2.47 3.11 -2.84
CA SER A 73 -2.15 2.45 -4.10
C SER A 73 -0.82 1.71 -4.09
N SER A 74 0.12 2.10 -3.23
CA SER A 74 1.48 1.56 -3.17
C SER A 74 2.25 2.01 -1.94
N ALA A 75 3.36 1.33 -1.65
CA ALA A 75 4.33 1.77 -0.64
C ALA A 75 4.92 3.17 -0.95
N THR A 76 4.99 3.59 -2.23
CA THR A 76 5.44 4.93 -2.60
C THR A 76 4.47 6.01 -2.11
N GLU A 77 3.18 5.77 -2.26
CA GLU A 77 2.13 6.65 -1.73
C GLU A 77 2.14 6.65 -0.20
N SER A 78 2.22 5.48 0.44
CA SER A 78 2.28 5.37 1.91
C SER A 78 3.46 6.15 2.50
N ASN A 79 4.65 6.02 1.90
CA ASN A 79 5.83 6.76 2.35
C ASN A 79 5.65 8.28 2.18
N ASN A 80 5.06 8.74 1.08
CA ASN A 80 4.77 10.17 0.89
C ASN A 80 3.75 10.67 1.92
N LEU A 81 2.67 9.91 2.15
CA LEU A 81 1.63 10.25 3.12
C LEU A 81 2.21 10.38 4.52
N ALA A 82 2.99 9.39 4.96
CA ALA A 82 3.62 9.39 6.28
C ALA A 82 4.62 10.54 6.45
N ILE A 83 5.59 10.67 5.54
CA ILE A 83 6.69 11.64 5.66
C ILE A 83 6.17 13.06 5.58
N LYS A 84 5.42 13.39 4.51
CA LYS A 84 4.90 14.75 4.32
C LYS A 84 3.82 15.07 5.35
N GLY A 85 2.92 14.12 5.61
CA GLY A 85 1.84 14.29 6.58
C GLY A 85 2.37 14.60 7.98
N VAL A 86 3.31 13.79 8.49
CA VAL A 86 3.91 14.02 9.81
C VAL A 86 4.71 15.32 9.86
N ALA A 87 5.50 15.61 8.82
CA ALA A 87 6.28 16.85 8.75
C ALA A 87 5.37 18.08 8.83
N PHE A 88 4.31 18.15 8.02
CA PHE A 88 3.39 19.29 8.06
C PHE A 88 2.57 19.36 9.35
N ALA A 89 2.08 18.23 9.85
CA ALA A 89 1.31 18.18 11.10
C ALA A 89 2.14 18.62 12.33
N ASN A 90 3.47 18.44 12.30
CA ASN A 90 4.37 18.75 13.41
C ASN A 90 5.27 19.96 13.15
N LYS A 91 4.98 20.78 12.14
CA LYS A 91 5.84 21.91 11.72
C LYS A 91 6.18 22.87 12.87
N GLU A 92 5.24 23.10 13.79
CA GLU A 92 5.43 23.97 14.96
C GLU A 92 6.34 23.36 16.04
N ARG A 93 6.46 22.02 16.08
CA ARG A 93 7.37 21.32 16.99
C ARG A 93 8.81 21.34 16.49
N GLY A 94 9.00 21.57 15.19
CA GLY A 94 10.29 21.62 14.54
C GLY A 94 10.20 21.14 13.10
N LYS A 95 11.32 21.27 12.41
CA LYS A 95 11.41 21.01 10.98
C LYS A 95 12.41 19.92 10.60
N HIS A 96 13.21 19.49 11.57
CA HIS A 96 14.25 18.50 11.38
C HIS A 96 13.68 17.10 11.16
N ILE A 97 14.17 16.42 10.11
CA ILE A 97 13.81 15.04 9.76
C ILE A 97 15.10 14.23 9.67
N ILE A 98 15.10 13.04 10.29
CA ILE A 98 16.23 12.10 10.25
C ILE A 98 15.84 10.91 9.37
N THR A 99 16.74 10.54 8.46
CA THR A 99 16.60 9.37 7.58
C THR A 99 17.97 8.77 7.26
N SER A 100 18.02 7.64 6.56
CA SER A 100 19.26 6.97 6.16
C SER A 100 19.61 7.22 4.69
N LYS A 101 20.88 7.03 4.30
CA LYS A 101 21.29 7.15 2.88
C LYS A 101 20.90 5.93 2.03
N ILE A 102 20.44 4.85 2.65
CA ILE A 102 20.12 3.58 1.98
C ILE A 102 18.61 3.36 1.80
N GLU A 103 17.79 4.34 2.17
CA GLU A 103 16.34 4.26 1.97
C GLU A 103 15.97 4.16 0.49
N HIS A 104 14.78 3.61 0.23
CA HIS A 104 14.19 3.62 -1.09
C HIS A 104 13.94 5.06 -1.58
N LEU A 105 13.90 5.27 -2.91
CA LEU A 105 13.66 6.59 -3.50
C LEU A 105 12.34 7.21 -3.05
N SER A 106 11.32 6.40 -2.74
CA SER A 106 10.05 6.87 -2.19
C SER A 106 10.14 7.54 -0.81
N VAL A 107 11.27 7.39 -0.11
CA VAL A 107 11.57 8.06 1.16
C VAL A 107 12.53 9.23 0.92
N LEU A 108 13.60 9.01 0.14
CA LEU A 108 14.60 10.04 -0.12
C LEU A 108 14.04 11.25 -0.88
N GLU A 109 13.20 11.04 -1.89
CA GLU A 109 12.62 12.11 -2.68
C GLU A 109 11.66 13.03 -1.89
N PRO A 110 10.71 12.52 -1.08
CA PRO A 110 9.92 13.41 -0.24
C PRO A 110 10.75 14.17 0.79
N CYS A 111 11.82 13.58 1.35
CA CYS A 111 12.75 14.30 2.24
C CYS A 111 13.47 15.45 1.50
N ARG A 112 14.02 15.19 0.31
CA ARG A 112 14.65 16.23 -0.53
C ARG A 112 13.66 17.32 -0.94
N TRP A 113 12.41 16.93 -1.21
CA TRP A 113 11.35 17.88 -1.51
C TRP A 113 11.05 18.75 -0.28
N LEU A 114 10.95 18.17 0.92
CA LEU A 114 10.72 18.90 2.16
C LEU A 114 11.87 19.87 2.49
N GLU A 115 13.13 19.46 2.28
CA GLU A 115 14.32 20.31 2.42
C GLU A 115 14.19 21.59 1.57
N ARG A 116 13.78 21.46 0.31
CA ARG A 116 13.51 22.61 -0.59
C ARG A 116 12.34 23.49 -0.13
N ASN A 117 11.45 22.96 0.71
CA ASN A 117 10.33 23.68 1.31
C ASN A 117 10.66 24.23 2.71
N GLY A 118 11.95 24.22 3.09
CA GLY A 118 12.44 24.82 4.33
C GLY A 118 12.17 23.97 5.56
N PHE A 119 12.10 22.64 5.39
CA PHE A 119 12.20 21.66 6.48
C PHE A 119 13.66 21.31 6.77
#